data_AF-Q2YI57-F1
#
_entry.id   AF-Q2YI57-F1
#
_cell.length_a   1.000
_cell.length_b   1.000
_cell.length_c   1.000
_cell.angle_alpha   90.00
_cell.angle_beta   90.00
_cell.angle_gamma   90.00
#
_symmetry.space_group_name_H-M   'P 1'
#
loop_
_entity.id
_entity.type
_entity.pdbx_description
1 polymer ?
#
loop_
_entity_poly.entity_id
_entity_poly.type
_entity_poly.pdbx_seq_one_letter_code
_entity_poly.pdbx_strand_id
1 'polypeptide(L)'
;MRILKLFFIALITAAPIFSYAQTVDDMKSVFVDAHTWTASIKMGWNLGNALECQTGWNDKAFCWNPANNFNAETSWGNPKTTKEMLQAVREAGFDAVRIPVNWGAHISDESTCTIDAAWMNRVQEVVDWALQLGFKVLLNTHHEYWLEWHPTYDREQANNNKLAKIWMQVANRFKDYGPDLAFAGINEVHLDGKWNVPTEENTAVTNSYNQTFVNTVRATGGNNLYRNLVVQCYSCNPDYGLTGFVVPADKVENRLSIEYHYYRPWDYAGDAPKYYYWGEAYKQYGEVSTADNEAKVNADFARYKAAWYDKGLGVIMGEWGASQHYQVESKAKQLENLYYHFKTVREAAQKNNIATFVWDNNACGNGGDKFGIFDRNDNMSVAFPEALNAIQEASGQTVVDYSRQALQPSVVYQGDELMNWGEGKQLIIAGSKFAYFTAESKLMVTLDAEPGADYDMLQFAYGDWKSKPLMIISGRSYKGQVEPSKINGSRNTYTLFIGFKESSLNQLKDKGITLQGHGLRLRNVVVMPEGLVLGL
;
A
#
# COMPACT_ATOMS: atom_id res chain seq x y z
N MET A 1 -30.74 -10.82 62.46
CA MET A 1 -31.70 -9.73 62.17
C MET A 1 -31.18 -8.97 60.96
N ARG A 2 -32.06 -8.66 60.00
CA ARG A 2 -31.83 -8.42 58.55
C ARG A 2 -30.72 -7.40 58.21
N ILE A 3 -29.82 -7.79 57.30
CA ILE A 3 -28.90 -6.90 56.57
C ILE A 3 -29.70 -6.25 55.42
N LEU A 4 -29.78 -4.93 55.44
CA LEU A 4 -30.48 -4.09 54.47
C LEU A 4 -29.63 -3.99 53.19
N LYS A 5 -30.16 -4.44 52.04
CA LYS A 5 -29.56 -4.20 50.72
C LYS A 5 -29.78 -2.74 50.32
N LEU A 6 -28.70 -1.96 50.18
CA LEU A 6 -28.74 -0.67 49.48
C LEU A 6 -28.61 -0.92 47.96
N PHE A 7 -29.65 -0.54 47.22
CA PHE A 7 -29.61 -0.41 45.77
C PHE A 7 -28.99 0.95 45.42
N PHE A 8 -27.87 0.94 44.69
CA PHE A 8 -27.34 2.13 44.03
C PHE A 8 -28.11 2.33 42.72
N ILE A 9 -28.96 3.36 42.65
CA ILE A 9 -29.51 3.88 41.40
C ILE A 9 -28.53 4.94 40.92
N ALA A 10 -27.81 4.66 39.84
CA ALA A 10 -26.99 5.67 39.16
C ALA A 10 -27.92 6.61 38.37
N LEU A 11 -28.05 7.86 38.81
CA LEU A 11 -28.62 8.93 37.99
C LEU A 11 -27.62 9.26 36.87
N ILE A 12 -27.96 8.91 35.63
CA ILE A 12 -27.28 9.42 34.44
C ILE A 12 -27.81 10.84 34.21
N THR A 13 -27.03 11.86 34.57
CA THR A 13 -27.28 13.23 34.13
C THR A 13 -26.80 13.36 32.70
N ALA A 14 -27.74 13.46 31.74
CA ALA A 14 -27.43 13.78 30.35
C ALA A 14 -26.81 15.19 30.28
N ALA A 15 -25.55 15.28 29.87
CA ALA A 15 -24.94 16.55 29.51
C ALA A 15 -25.57 17.05 28.19
N PRO A 16 -25.87 18.35 28.05
CA PRO A 16 -26.41 18.88 26.81
C PRO A 16 -25.33 18.79 25.72
N ILE A 17 -25.62 18.04 24.66
CA ILE A 17 -24.85 18.05 23.41
C ILE A 17 -25.14 19.40 22.74
N PHE A 18 -24.25 20.37 22.90
CA PHE A 18 -24.24 21.55 22.05
C PHE A 18 -23.73 21.11 20.67
N SER A 19 -24.63 20.96 19.69
CA SER A 19 -24.21 20.85 18.29
C SER A 19 -23.76 22.25 17.84
N TYR A 20 -22.46 22.51 17.85
CA TYR A 20 -21.91 23.68 17.18
C TYR A 20 -22.05 23.44 15.67
N ALA A 21 -22.99 24.13 15.02
CA ALA A 21 -23.03 24.15 13.56
C ALA A 21 -21.76 24.90 13.10
N GLN A 22 -20.78 24.17 12.56
CA GLN A 22 -19.58 24.79 11.99
C GLN A 22 -19.99 25.76 10.88
N THR A 23 -19.50 26.99 10.95
CA THR A 23 -19.75 27.97 9.90
C THR A 23 -18.94 27.61 8.65
N VAL A 24 -19.33 28.17 7.50
CA VAL A 24 -18.60 28.00 6.23
C VAL A 24 -17.13 28.47 6.37
N ASP A 25 -16.87 29.48 7.20
CA ASP A 25 -15.53 29.97 7.51
C ASP A 25 -14.74 29.01 8.42
N ASP A 26 -15.40 28.35 9.39
CA ASP A 26 -14.75 27.31 10.21
C ASP A 26 -14.29 26.14 9.33
N MET A 27 -15.10 25.72 8.35
CA MET A 27 -14.73 24.65 7.42
C MET A 27 -13.57 25.05 6.48
N LYS A 28 -13.55 26.31 5.99
CA LYS A 28 -12.46 26.80 5.15
C LYS A 28 -11.10 26.76 5.87
N SER A 29 -11.10 26.92 7.20
CA SER A 29 -9.88 26.89 8.02
C SER A 29 -9.29 25.48 8.20
N VAL A 30 -10.11 24.43 8.07
CA VAL A 30 -9.69 23.02 8.21
C VAL A 30 -9.09 22.48 6.92
N PHE A 31 -9.57 22.92 5.77
CA PHE A 31 -9.09 22.46 4.46
C PHE A 31 -7.95 23.32 3.93
N VAL A 32 -6.79 22.71 3.73
CA VAL A 32 -5.60 23.36 3.14
C VAL A 32 -5.66 23.40 1.62
N ASP A 33 -5.09 24.45 1.01
CA ASP A 33 -5.04 24.59 -0.45
C ASP A 33 -4.24 23.48 -1.12
N ALA A 34 -4.35 23.40 -2.46
CA ALA A 34 -3.72 22.35 -3.25
C ALA A 34 -2.20 22.33 -3.09
N HIS A 35 -1.53 23.50 -3.06
CA HIS A 35 -0.09 23.59 -2.86
C HIS A 35 0.33 23.03 -1.50
N THR A 36 -0.37 23.40 -0.43
CA THR A 36 -0.10 22.93 0.93
C THR A 36 -0.37 21.44 1.03
N TRP A 37 -1.45 20.96 0.41
CA TRP A 37 -1.78 19.54 0.40
C TRP A 37 -0.70 18.73 -0.32
N THR A 38 -0.29 19.11 -1.53
CA THR A 38 0.77 18.39 -2.27
C THR A 38 2.13 18.51 -1.59
N ALA A 39 2.50 19.69 -1.08
CA ALA A 39 3.77 19.88 -0.38
C ALA A 39 3.87 19.08 0.93
N SER A 40 2.73 18.75 1.55
CA SER A 40 2.70 17.94 2.76
C SER A 40 2.89 16.44 2.54
N ILE A 41 2.90 15.97 1.28
CA ILE A 41 3.19 14.58 0.91
C ILE A 41 4.69 14.41 0.70
N LYS A 42 5.33 13.60 1.55
CA LYS A 42 6.75 13.28 1.40
C LYS A 42 6.96 12.04 0.55
N MET A 43 6.16 11.01 0.80
CA MET A 43 6.26 9.69 0.19
C MET A 43 4.85 9.13 -0.03
N GLY A 44 4.38 9.16 -1.28
CA GLY A 44 3.14 8.50 -1.69
C GLY A 44 3.37 7.09 -2.24
N TRP A 45 2.41 6.19 -2.01
CA TRP A 45 2.39 4.81 -2.50
C TRP A 45 1.04 4.49 -3.16
N ASN A 46 1.02 3.72 -4.24
CA ASN A 46 -0.21 3.23 -4.85
C ASN A 46 -0.56 1.84 -4.30
N LEU A 47 -1.82 1.66 -3.89
CA LEU A 47 -2.41 0.33 -3.68
C LEU A 47 -2.78 -0.30 -5.04
N GLY A 48 -1.77 -0.56 -5.87
CA GLY A 48 -1.96 -1.04 -7.23
C GLY A 48 -2.37 -2.51 -7.31
N ASN A 49 -3.07 -2.88 -8.36
CA ASN A 49 -3.69 -4.18 -8.63
C ASN A 49 -4.52 -4.70 -7.45
N ALA A 50 -5.33 -3.85 -6.83
CA ALA A 50 -6.29 -4.19 -5.79
C ALA A 50 -7.70 -3.74 -6.20
N LEU A 51 -8.21 -2.61 -5.70
CA LEU A 51 -9.61 -2.20 -5.88
C LEU A 51 -9.96 -1.72 -7.31
N GLU A 52 -8.97 -1.53 -8.18
CA GLU A 52 -9.15 -1.26 -9.62
C GLU A 52 -9.32 -2.51 -10.48
N CYS A 53 -9.03 -3.69 -9.92
CA CYS A 53 -9.14 -4.94 -10.62
C CYS A 53 -10.58 -5.18 -11.09
N GLN A 54 -10.74 -5.99 -12.14
CA GLN A 54 -12.05 -6.38 -12.66
C GLN A 54 -12.03 -7.80 -13.21
N THR A 55 -13.19 -8.41 -13.34
CA THR A 55 -13.41 -9.68 -14.05
C THR A 55 -14.45 -9.51 -15.15
N GLY A 56 -14.19 -10.08 -16.34
CA GLY A 56 -15.23 -10.25 -17.37
C GLY A 56 -15.69 -8.99 -18.11
N TRP A 57 -14.82 -8.00 -18.34
CA TRP A 57 -15.17 -6.82 -19.13
C TRP A 57 -15.51 -7.17 -20.60
N ASN A 58 -16.50 -6.47 -21.17
CA ASN A 58 -16.97 -6.61 -22.56
C ASN A 58 -16.96 -5.24 -23.26
N ASP A 59 -15.89 -4.99 -24.04
CA ASP A 59 -15.74 -3.84 -24.95
C ASP A 59 -16.97 -3.61 -25.84
N LYS A 60 -17.44 -4.68 -26.46
CA LYS A 60 -18.36 -4.62 -27.61
C LYS A 60 -19.78 -4.26 -27.21
N ALA A 61 -20.18 -4.63 -26.00
CA ALA A 61 -21.55 -4.40 -25.54
C ALA A 61 -21.74 -3.01 -24.94
N PHE A 62 -20.65 -2.28 -24.65
CA PHE A 62 -20.69 -0.98 -23.94
C PHE A 62 -21.55 -1.00 -22.66
N CYS A 63 -21.73 -2.20 -22.10
CA CYS A 63 -22.53 -2.51 -20.92
C CYS A 63 -21.77 -3.51 -20.05
N TRP A 64 -22.10 -3.48 -18.77
CA TRP A 64 -21.39 -4.26 -17.77
C TRP A 64 -21.93 -5.69 -17.76
N ASN A 65 -21.10 -6.66 -17.38
CA ASN A 65 -21.57 -7.99 -17.03
C ASN A 65 -21.55 -8.14 -15.51
N PRO A 66 -22.72 -8.08 -14.84
CA PRO A 66 -22.82 -8.15 -13.39
C PRO A 66 -22.32 -9.41 -12.72
N ALA A 67 -22.27 -10.50 -13.46
CA ALA A 67 -22.12 -11.81 -12.88
C ALA A 67 -20.67 -12.02 -12.42
N ASN A 68 -20.45 -11.94 -11.10
CA ASN A 68 -19.31 -12.51 -10.34
C ASN A 68 -18.17 -11.57 -9.89
N ASN A 69 -18.38 -10.25 -9.78
CA ASN A 69 -17.25 -9.35 -9.52
C ASN A 69 -16.95 -9.01 -8.03
N PHE A 70 -17.55 -9.67 -7.02
CA PHE A 70 -17.21 -9.37 -5.62
C PHE A 70 -15.74 -9.70 -5.26
N ASN A 71 -15.14 -10.67 -5.95
CA ASN A 71 -13.72 -11.02 -5.78
C ASN A 71 -12.81 -10.19 -6.71
N ALA A 72 -13.31 -9.10 -7.30
CA ALA A 72 -12.55 -8.21 -8.19
C ALA A 72 -11.20 -7.83 -7.58
N GLU A 73 -11.19 -7.39 -6.31
CA GLU A 73 -9.97 -6.96 -5.61
C GLU A 73 -8.84 -8.00 -5.62
N THR A 74 -9.18 -9.28 -5.79
CA THR A 74 -8.23 -10.41 -5.82
C THR A 74 -8.02 -11.01 -7.20
N SER A 75 -8.68 -10.49 -8.24
CA SER A 75 -8.74 -11.13 -9.55
C SER A 75 -7.43 -11.08 -10.33
N TRP A 76 -6.54 -10.15 -10.00
CA TRP A 76 -5.19 -10.05 -10.58
C TRP A 76 -4.10 -10.66 -9.69
N GLY A 77 -4.48 -11.53 -8.75
CA GLY A 77 -3.55 -12.37 -7.98
C GLY A 77 -3.09 -11.78 -6.65
N ASN A 78 -3.50 -10.56 -6.32
CA ASN A 78 -3.22 -9.95 -5.03
C ASN A 78 -4.16 -10.47 -3.93
N PRO A 79 -3.67 -10.60 -2.68
CA PRO A 79 -4.53 -10.89 -1.56
C PRO A 79 -5.43 -9.68 -1.28
N LYS A 80 -6.57 -9.93 -0.62
CA LYS A 80 -7.48 -8.87 -0.18
C LYS A 80 -6.73 -7.90 0.75
N THR A 81 -6.87 -6.60 0.52
CA THR A 81 -6.19 -5.56 1.32
C THR A 81 -6.59 -5.68 2.79
N THR A 82 -5.62 -5.60 3.70
CA THR A 82 -5.87 -5.55 5.15
C THR A 82 -5.31 -4.26 5.77
N LYS A 83 -5.74 -3.95 6.99
CA LYS A 83 -5.22 -2.80 7.74
C LYS A 83 -3.72 -2.95 8.02
N GLU A 84 -3.26 -4.16 8.30
CA GLU A 84 -1.87 -4.50 8.58
C GLU A 84 -0.97 -4.23 7.37
N MET A 85 -1.47 -4.43 6.14
CA MET A 85 -0.73 -4.07 4.93
C MET A 85 -0.48 -2.57 4.85
N LEU A 86 -1.51 -1.75 5.06
CA LEU A 86 -1.37 -0.29 5.08
C LEU A 86 -0.49 0.18 6.25
N GLN A 87 -0.54 -0.51 7.39
CA GLN A 87 0.33 -0.22 8.52
C GLN A 87 1.80 -0.49 8.18
N ALA A 88 2.12 -1.60 7.52
CA ALA A 88 3.50 -1.88 7.07
C ALA A 88 4.02 -0.81 6.10
N VAL A 89 3.17 -0.35 5.17
CA VAL A 89 3.49 0.77 4.26
C VAL A 89 3.75 2.06 5.06
N ARG A 90 2.95 2.35 6.10
CA ARG A 90 3.14 3.52 6.96
C ARG A 90 4.46 3.45 7.73
N GLU A 91 4.77 2.29 8.28
CA GLU A 91 6.00 2.01 9.03
C GLU A 91 7.25 2.08 8.16
N ALA A 92 7.13 1.79 6.86
CA ALA A 92 8.18 2.00 5.87
C ALA A 92 8.42 3.48 5.52
N GLY A 93 7.63 4.42 6.07
CA GLY A 93 7.84 5.86 5.95
C GLY A 93 6.92 6.58 4.96
N PHE A 94 6.07 5.85 4.23
CA PHE A 94 5.06 6.47 3.36
C PHE A 94 4.04 7.25 4.20
N ASP A 95 3.64 8.43 3.74
CA ASP A 95 2.69 9.32 4.41
C ASP A 95 1.46 9.66 3.56
N ALA A 96 1.43 9.19 2.30
CA ALA A 96 0.25 9.21 1.47
C ALA A 96 0.01 7.86 0.76
N VAL A 97 -1.26 7.54 0.50
CA VAL A 97 -1.69 6.40 -0.31
C VAL A 97 -2.66 6.85 -1.39
N ARG A 98 -2.41 6.41 -2.62
CA ARG A 98 -3.38 6.48 -3.72
C ARG A 98 -4.10 5.14 -3.77
N ILE A 99 -5.43 5.20 -3.83
CA ILE A 99 -6.32 4.04 -3.85
C ILE A 99 -7.04 4.04 -5.21
N PRO A 100 -6.47 3.33 -6.21
CA PRO A 100 -7.13 3.08 -7.48
C PRO A 100 -8.42 2.29 -7.28
N VAL A 101 -9.55 2.72 -7.86
CA VAL A 101 -10.81 1.98 -7.75
C VAL A 101 -11.55 1.92 -9.08
N ASN A 102 -12.03 0.74 -9.44
CA ASN A 102 -12.97 0.56 -10.53
C ASN A 102 -14.38 0.47 -9.93
N TRP A 103 -15.25 1.41 -10.29
CA TRP A 103 -16.62 1.50 -9.80
C TRP A 103 -17.60 0.93 -10.82
N GLY A 104 -17.33 1.16 -12.11
CA GLY A 104 -18.14 0.66 -13.22
C GLY A 104 -18.29 -0.85 -13.21
N ALA A 105 -17.27 -1.56 -12.73
CA ALA A 105 -17.31 -3.01 -12.58
C ALA A 105 -18.16 -3.50 -11.39
N HIS A 106 -18.83 -2.60 -10.67
CA HIS A 106 -19.61 -2.87 -9.47
C HIS A 106 -20.94 -2.09 -9.46
N ILE A 107 -21.58 -1.92 -10.62
CA ILE A 107 -22.85 -1.21 -10.76
C ILE A 107 -24.05 -2.15 -10.63
N SER A 108 -24.74 -2.13 -9.49
CA SER A 108 -25.92 -2.98 -9.23
C SER A 108 -27.17 -2.65 -10.07
N ASP A 109 -27.30 -1.42 -10.57
CA ASP A 109 -28.37 -1.00 -11.48
C ASP A 109 -27.83 -0.03 -12.53
N GLU A 110 -27.78 -0.49 -13.79
CA GLU A 110 -27.23 0.28 -14.91
C GLU A 110 -28.04 1.55 -15.23
N SER A 111 -29.36 1.53 -15.02
CA SER A 111 -30.24 2.66 -15.39
C SER A 111 -29.96 3.91 -14.55
N THR A 112 -29.69 3.68 -13.26
CA THR A 112 -29.34 4.70 -12.28
C THR A 112 -27.82 4.82 -12.09
N CYS A 113 -27.04 3.89 -12.66
CA CYS A 113 -25.62 3.68 -12.37
C CYS A 113 -25.37 3.52 -10.86
N THR A 114 -26.23 2.79 -10.14
CA THR A 114 -26.09 2.61 -8.69
C THR A 114 -24.92 1.69 -8.36
N ILE A 115 -23.96 2.18 -7.59
CA ILE A 115 -22.82 1.38 -7.11
C ILE A 115 -23.32 0.37 -6.09
N ASP A 116 -22.88 -0.88 -6.21
CA ASP A 116 -23.15 -1.94 -5.26
C ASP A 116 -22.76 -1.52 -3.84
N ALA A 117 -23.69 -1.69 -2.90
CA ALA A 117 -23.52 -1.19 -1.55
C ALA A 117 -22.38 -1.92 -0.81
N ALA A 118 -22.18 -3.21 -1.06
CA ALA A 118 -21.11 -3.98 -0.43
C ALA A 118 -19.74 -3.52 -0.97
N TRP A 119 -19.64 -3.20 -2.26
CA TRP A 119 -18.44 -2.63 -2.85
C TRP A 119 -18.12 -1.25 -2.29
N MET A 120 -19.08 -0.33 -2.24
CA MET A 120 -18.87 0.99 -1.65
C MET A 120 -18.43 0.89 -0.18
N ASN A 121 -19.00 -0.04 0.58
CA ASN A 121 -18.57 -0.29 1.97
C ASN A 121 -17.14 -0.84 2.04
N ARG A 122 -16.76 -1.73 1.10
CA ARG A 122 -15.40 -2.27 1.03
C ARG A 122 -14.37 -1.18 0.73
N VAL A 123 -14.64 -0.30 -0.23
CA VAL A 123 -13.74 0.82 -0.53
C VAL A 123 -13.65 1.77 0.66
N GLN A 124 -14.78 2.09 1.29
CA GLN A 124 -14.80 2.91 2.50
C GLN A 124 -13.97 2.32 3.64
N GLU A 125 -14.05 1.01 3.87
CA GLU A 125 -13.24 0.32 4.89
C GLU A 125 -11.74 0.53 4.68
N VAL A 126 -11.25 0.41 3.43
CA VAL A 126 -9.82 0.62 3.10
C VAL A 126 -9.43 2.10 3.25
N VAL A 127 -10.28 3.03 2.83
CA VAL A 127 -10.07 4.47 3.03
C VAL A 127 -10.02 4.81 4.53
N ASP A 128 -10.92 4.24 5.33
CA ASP A 128 -10.97 4.46 6.77
C ASP A 128 -9.71 3.95 7.46
N TRP A 129 -9.20 2.77 7.09
CA TRP A 129 -7.94 2.26 7.60
C TRP A 129 -6.76 3.17 7.27
N ALA A 130 -6.67 3.65 6.03
CA ALA A 130 -5.61 4.57 5.62
C ALA A 130 -5.64 5.87 6.43
N LEU A 131 -6.81 6.49 6.58
CA LEU A 131 -6.96 7.73 7.36
C LEU A 131 -6.68 7.51 8.85
N GLN A 132 -7.12 6.38 9.43
CA GLN A 132 -6.81 6.02 10.82
C GLN A 132 -5.30 5.84 11.07
N LEU A 133 -4.54 5.41 10.06
CA LEU A 133 -3.08 5.29 10.10
C LEU A 133 -2.36 6.63 9.82
N GLY A 134 -3.12 7.70 9.60
CA GLY A 134 -2.60 9.05 9.37
C GLY A 134 -2.06 9.28 7.97
N PHE A 135 -2.52 8.51 6.97
CA PHE A 135 -2.21 8.78 5.57
C PHE A 135 -3.02 9.97 5.03
N LYS A 136 -2.41 10.69 4.09
CA LYS A 136 -3.16 11.39 3.05
C LYS A 136 -3.66 10.39 2.03
N VAL A 137 -4.93 10.48 1.66
CA VAL A 137 -5.58 9.52 0.76
C VAL A 137 -5.98 10.21 -0.53
N LEU A 138 -5.56 9.65 -1.66
CA LEU A 138 -6.04 10.03 -2.98
C LEU A 138 -6.92 8.90 -3.53
N LEU A 139 -8.24 9.10 -3.55
CA LEU A 139 -9.20 8.13 -4.07
C LEU A 139 -9.61 8.52 -5.50
N ASN A 140 -9.60 7.59 -6.45
CA ASN A 140 -9.95 7.88 -7.84
C ASN A 140 -11.09 7.01 -8.39
N THR A 141 -11.42 7.25 -9.66
CA THR A 141 -11.86 6.20 -10.57
C THR A 141 -10.67 5.77 -11.43
N HIS A 142 -10.50 4.48 -11.69
CA HIS A 142 -9.33 3.95 -12.40
C HIS A 142 -9.70 3.36 -13.76
N HIS A 143 -9.90 2.04 -13.87
CA HIS A 143 -10.18 1.32 -15.13
C HIS A 143 -11.64 1.39 -15.58
N GLU A 144 -12.18 2.60 -15.65
CA GLU A 144 -13.50 2.86 -16.23
C GLU A 144 -13.42 2.77 -17.77
N TYR A 145 -13.11 1.62 -18.36
CA TYR A 145 -12.80 1.49 -19.80
C TYR A 145 -13.88 2.03 -20.74
N TRP A 146 -15.14 2.06 -20.31
CA TRP A 146 -16.24 2.71 -21.05
C TRP A 146 -16.04 4.23 -21.22
N LEU A 147 -15.23 4.85 -20.37
CA LEU A 147 -14.79 6.25 -20.41
C LEU A 147 -13.34 6.37 -20.86
N GLU A 148 -12.46 5.61 -20.21
CA GLU A 148 -11.00 5.68 -20.36
C GLU A 148 -10.59 5.54 -21.81
N TRP A 149 -11.21 4.61 -22.57
CA TRP A 149 -10.83 4.30 -23.95
C TRP A 149 -11.66 5.05 -25.02
N HIS A 150 -12.58 5.92 -24.58
CA HIS A 150 -13.57 6.56 -25.44
C HIS A 150 -13.66 8.08 -25.27
N PRO A 151 -12.56 8.83 -25.47
CA PRO A 151 -12.56 10.29 -25.53
C PRO A 151 -12.98 10.79 -26.92
N THR A 152 -14.22 10.52 -27.32
CA THR A 152 -14.78 10.89 -28.63
C THR A 152 -16.12 11.60 -28.47
N TYR A 153 -16.45 12.51 -29.38
CA TYR A 153 -17.65 13.35 -29.30
C TYR A 153 -18.95 12.54 -29.31
N ASP A 154 -18.97 11.40 -30.00
CA ASP A 154 -20.13 10.50 -30.03
C ASP A 154 -20.39 9.83 -28.66
N ARG A 155 -19.37 9.75 -27.79
CA ARG A 155 -19.45 9.14 -26.44
C ARG A 155 -19.46 10.15 -25.32
N GLU A 156 -18.99 11.37 -25.56
CA GLU A 156 -18.81 12.43 -24.56
C GLU A 156 -20.02 12.59 -23.64
N GLN A 157 -21.21 12.79 -24.20
CA GLN A 157 -22.41 13.07 -23.39
C GLN A 157 -22.80 11.87 -22.51
N ALA A 158 -22.78 10.66 -23.08
CA ALA A 158 -23.12 9.44 -22.35
C ALA A 158 -22.11 9.17 -21.22
N ASN A 159 -20.82 9.38 -21.51
CA ASN A 159 -19.75 9.14 -20.57
C ASN A 159 -19.74 10.17 -19.42
N ASN A 160 -19.91 11.46 -19.74
CA ASN A 160 -20.08 12.50 -18.72
C ASN A 160 -21.27 12.20 -17.80
N ASN A 161 -22.40 11.75 -18.34
CA ASN A 161 -23.57 11.40 -17.53
C ASN A 161 -23.30 10.23 -16.56
N LYS A 162 -22.60 9.18 -17.03
CA LYS A 162 -22.20 8.04 -16.18
C LYS A 162 -21.18 8.47 -15.10
N LEU A 163 -20.16 9.24 -15.51
CA LEU A 163 -19.14 9.78 -14.61
C LEU A 163 -19.77 10.62 -13.50
N ALA A 164 -20.71 11.50 -13.84
CA ALA A 164 -21.44 12.32 -12.88
C ALA A 164 -22.26 11.47 -11.88
N LYS A 165 -22.92 10.41 -12.34
CA LYS A 165 -23.68 9.51 -11.45
C LYS A 165 -22.77 8.75 -10.48
N ILE A 166 -21.62 8.27 -10.93
CA ILE A 166 -20.62 7.60 -10.08
C ILE A 166 -20.08 8.60 -9.04
N TRP A 167 -19.56 9.74 -9.48
CA TRP A 167 -18.98 10.73 -8.57
C TRP A 167 -20.00 11.35 -7.62
N MET A 168 -21.27 11.49 -8.01
CA MET A 168 -22.32 11.94 -7.10
C MET A 168 -22.47 10.96 -5.92
N GLN A 169 -22.43 9.66 -6.16
CA GLN A 169 -22.53 8.65 -5.10
C GLN A 169 -21.27 8.61 -4.23
N VAL A 170 -20.08 8.57 -4.86
CA VAL A 170 -18.79 8.55 -4.15
C VAL A 170 -18.63 9.80 -3.30
N ALA A 171 -18.82 10.99 -3.88
CA ALA A 171 -18.68 12.25 -3.15
C ALA A 171 -19.69 12.36 -1.99
N ASN A 172 -20.94 11.93 -2.16
CA ASN A 172 -21.89 11.91 -1.05
C ASN A 172 -21.50 10.90 0.04
N ARG A 173 -20.96 9.73 -0.32
CA ARG A 173 -20.50 8.73 0.65
C ARG A 173 -19.41 9.29 1.57
N PHE A 174 -18.45 9.99 0.98
CA PHE A 174 -17.28 10.54 1.66
C PHE A 174 -17.45 12.03 2.03
N LYS A 175 -18.70 12.54 2.05
CA LYS A 175 -18.99 13.97 2.18
C LYS A 175 -18.43 14.60 3.45
N ASP A 176 -18.47 13.88 4.57
CA ASP A 176 -18.09 14.42 5.88
C ASP A 176 -16.63 14.13 6.25
N TYR A 177 -15.87 13.51 5.34
CA TYR A 177 -14.46 13.18 5.57
C TYR A 177 -13.60 14.43 5.58
N GLY A 178 -12.55 14.42 6.41
CA GLY A 178 -11.62 15.54 6.61
C GLY A 178 -10.71 15.86 5.42
N PRO A 179 -9.73 16.77 5.61
CA PRO A 179 -8.90 17.35 4.56
C PRO A 179 -7.80 16.43 4.03
N ASP A 180 -7.52 15.32 4.72
CA ASP A 180 -6.52 14.35 4.26
C ASP A 180 -7.03 13.44 3.15
N LEU A 181 -8.34 13.42 2.87
CA LEU A 181 -8.92 12.75 1.71
C LEU A 181 -9.09 13.71 0.52
N ALA A 182 -8.45 13.41 -0.59
CA ALA A 182 -8.62 14.07 -1.89
C ALA A 182 -9.22 13.10 -2.93
N PHE A 183 -9.79 13.66 -4.00
CA PHE A 183 -10.38 12.87 -5.09
C PHE A 183 -9.68 13.14 -6.42
N ALA A 184 -9.40 12.10 -7.22
CA ALA A 184 -8.92 12.18 -8.60
C ALA A 184 -9.97 11.68 -9.58
N GLY A 185 -10.39 12.52 -10.54
CA GLY A 185 -11.64 12.33 -11.27
C GLY A 185 -11.71 11.19 -12.28
N ILE A 186 -10.58 10.85 -12.90
CA ILE A 186 -10.43 9.87 -13.99
C ILE A 186 -9.04 9.22 -13.87
N ASN A 187 -8.73 8.23 -14.71
CA ASN A 187 -7.38 7.69 -14.89
C ASN A 187 -7.05 7.57 -16.38
N GLU A 188 -5.85 7.99 -16.78
CA GLU A 188 -5.20 7.69 -18.07
C GLU A 188 -6.08 7.68 -19.31
N VAL A 189 -7.01 8.63 -19.48
CA VAL A 189 -7.93 8.63 -20.63
C VAL A 189 -7.16 8.65 -21.96
N HIS A 190 -7.40 7.66 -22.81
CA HIS A 190 -6.75 7.47 -24.10
C HIS A 190 -7.70 6.78 -25.10
N LEU A 191 -7.28 6.52 -26.35
CA LEU A 191 -8.04 5.61 -27.22
C LEU A 191 -7.54 4.19 -26.97
N ASP A 192 -8.40 3.18 -26.98
CA ASP A 192 -8.01 1.77 -26.74
C ASP A 192 -6.71 1.38 -27.48
N GLY A 193 -5.69 1.01 -26.71
CA GLY A 193 -4.36 0.60 -27.22
C GLY A 193 -3.53 1.71 -27.87
N LYS A 194 -3.94 2.98 -27.76
CA LYS A 194 -3.30 4.13 -28.44
C LYS A 194 -2.85 5.20 -27.44
N TRP A 195 -1.53 5.24 -27.24
CA TRP A 195 -0.83 6.16 -26.33
C TRP A 195 -0.15 7.34 -27.04
N ASN A 196 -0.44 7.53 -28.33
CA ASN A 196 0.13 8.61 -29.14
C ASN A 196 -0.46 9.98 -28.79
N VAL A 197 0.09 11.03 -29.42
CA VAL A 197 -0.39 12.42 -29.29
C VAL A 197 -1.91 12.46 -29.55
N PRO A 198 -2.72 13.08 -28.66
CA PRO A 198 -4.16 13.15 -28.85
C PRO A 198 -4.56 14.05 -30.01
N THR A 199 -5.73 13.78 -30.58
CA THR A 199 -6.40 14.76 -31.44
C THR A 199 -7.02 15.89 -30.62
N GLU A 200 -7.49 16.95 -31.30
CA GLU A 200 -8.27 18.01 -30.66
C GLU A 200 -9.55 17.46 -29.98
N GLU A 201 -10.25 16.54 -30.66
CA GLU A 201 -11.42 15.85 -30.11
C GLU A 201 -11.07 15.09 -28.82
N ASN A 202 -10.01 14.27 -28.86
CA ASN A 202 -9.60 13.50 -27.68
C ASN A 202 -9.30 14.40 -26.49
N THR A 203 -8.60 15.50 -26.75
CA THR A 203 -8.26 16.50 -25.74
C THR A 203 -9.50 17.21 -25.18
N ALA A 204 -10.41 17.66 -26.05
CA ALA A 204 -11.63 18.35 -25.67
C ALA A 204 -12.53 17.48 -24.80
N VAL A 205 -12.72 16.21 -25.19
CA VAL A 205 -13.55 15.26 -24.45
C VAL A 205 -12.93 14.92 -23.10
N THR A 206 -11.61 14.69 -23.00
CA THR A 206 -10.95 14.49 -21.70
C THR A 206 -11.10 15.72 -20.78
N ASN A 207 -10.98 16.94 -21.31
CA ASN A 207 -11.23 18.16 -20.53
C ASN A 207 -12.70 18.26 -20.07
N SER A 208 -13.66 17.79 -20.87
CA SER A 208 -15.08 17.72 -20.46
C SER A 208 -15.28 16.79 -19.25
N TYR A 209 -14.58 15.65 -19.22
CA TYR A 209 -14.63 14.69 -18.10
C TYR A 209 -14.11 15.33 -16.81
N ASN A 210 -12.98 16.03 -16.88
CA ASN A 210 -12.43 16.77 -15.74
C ASN A 210 -13.42 17.82 -15.20
N GLN A 211 -14.07 18.59 -16.09
CA GLN A 211 -15.05 19.60 -15.69
C GLN A 211 -16.29 18.99 -15.06
N THR A 212 -16.79 17.88 -15.62
CA THR A 212 -17.93 17.13 -15.07
C THR A 212 -17.64 16.61 -13.67
N PHE A 213 -16.45 16.04 -13.46
CA PHE A 213 -16.00 15.60 -12.15
C PHE A 213 -16.01 16.75 -11.12
N VAL A 214 -15.34 17.87 -11.42
CA VAL A 214 -15.27 19.03 -10.51
C VAL A 214 -16.66 19.55 -10.18
N ASN A 215 -17.51 19.77 -11.19
CA ASN A 215 -18.88 20.24 -10.99
C ASN A 215 -19.70 19.30 -10.11
N THR A 216 -19.62 17.99 -10.38
CA THR A 216 -20.38 16.96 -9.66
C THR A 216 -19.99 16.92 -8.19
N VAL A 217 -18.69 16.85 -7.87
CA VAL A 217 -18.23 16.81 -6.48
C VAL A 217 -18.63 18.08 -5.75
N ARG A 218 -18.43 19.24 -6.36
CA ARG A 218 -18.75 20.55 -5.78
C ARG A 218 -20.26 20.77 -5.58
N ALA A 219 -21.12 20.07 -6.33
CA ALA A 219 -22.57 20.12 -6.16
C ALA A 219 -23.05 19.40 -4.89
N THR A 220 -22.27 18.46 -4.35
CA THR A 220 -22.64 17.73 -3.12
C THR A 220 -22.55 18.60 -1.85
N GLY A 221 -21.80 19.70 -1.89
CA GLY A 221 -21.63 20.61 -0.76
C GLY A 221 -20.90 19.97 0.43
N GLY A 222 -21.04 20.54 1.64
CA GLY A 222 -20.28 20.08 2.82
C GLY A 222 -18.77 20.19 2.59
N ASN A 223 -17.98 19.26 3.13
CA ASN A 223 -16.52 19.31 2.98
C ASN A 223 -16.06 19.20 1.53
N ASN A 224 -16.86 18.60 0.65
CA ASN A 224 -16.57 18.51 -0.78
C ASN A 224 -16.57 19.87 -1.48
N LEU A 225 -17.05 20.94 -0.86
CA LEU A 225 -16.84 22.30 -1.38
C LEU A 225 -15.36 22.70 -1.32
N TYR A 226 -14.63 22.28 -0.29
CA TYR A 226 -13.24 22.67 -0.04
C TYR A 226 -12.22 21.54 -0.24
N ARG A 227 -12.68 20.30 -0.44
CA ARG A 227 -11.83 19.13 -0.71
C ARG A 227 -10.94 19.38 -1.94
N ASN A 228 -9.65 19.03 -1.82
CA ASN A 228 -8.75 19.05 -2.96
C ASN A 228 -9.21 18.04 -4.01
N LEU A 229 -9.29 18.51 -5.26
CA LEU A 229 -9.65 17.69 -6.41
C LEU A 229 -8.46 17.63 -7.37
N VAL A 230 -8.27 16.47 -7.95
CA VAL A 230 -7.16 16.15 -8.83
C VAL A 230 -7.72 15.81 -10.20
N VAL A 231 -7.20 16.48 -11.22
CA VAL A 231 -7.65 16.39 -12.61
C VAL A 231 -6.47 16.00 -13.50
N GLN A 232 -6.73 15.32 -14.61
CA GLN A 232 -5.65 14.68 -15.37
C GLN A 232 -5.58 15.19 -16.81
N CYS A 233 -4.38 15.18 -17.37
CA CYS A 233 -4.18 15.34 -18.80
C CYS A 233 -4.42 14.02 -19.54
N TYR A 234 -4.61 14.09 -20.87
CA TYR A 234 -4.74 12.91 -21.73
C TYR A 234 -3.59 11.91 -21.52
N SER A 235 -3.92 10.62 -21.40
CA SER A 235 -3.00 9.51 -21.09
C SER A 235 -2.15 9.71 -19.83
N CYS A 236 -2.51 10.63 -18.92
CA CYS A 236 -1.63 11.12 -17.86
C CYS A 236 -0.23 11.53 -18.38
N ASN A 237 -0.10 11.87 -19.67
CA ASN A 237 1.18 12.20 -20.27
C ASN A 237 1.40 13.72 -20.16
N PRO A 238 2.43 14.15 -19.40
CA PRO A 238 2.61 15.57 -19.13
C PRO A 238 2.95 16.38 -20.39
N ASP A 239 3.57 15.79 -21.41
CA ASP A 239 3.85 16.50 -22.67
C ASP A 239 2.56 16.85 -23.42
N TYR A 240 1.55 15.99 -23.39
CA TYR A 240 0.24 16.26 -23.97
C TYR A 240 -0.55 17.25 -23.11
N GLY A 241 -0.38 17.20 -21.79
CA GLY A 241 -0.97 18.17 -20.88
C GLY A 241 -0.50 19.60 -21.13
N LEU A 242 0.75 19.81 -21.52
CA LEU A 242 1.30 21.16 -21.72
C LEU A 242 0.67 21.94 -22.87
N THR A 243 0.06 21.26 -23.84
CA THR A 243 -0.61 21.89 -24.99
C THR A 243 -2.12 21.69 -24.96
N GLY A 244 -2.61 20.56 -24.42
CA GLY A 244 -4.02 20.17 -24.50
C GLY A 244 -4.82 20.31 -23.20
N PHE A 245 -4.19 20.35 -22.04
CA PHE A 245 -4.93 20.40 -20.77
C PHE A 245 -5.53 21.78 -20.51
N VAL A 246 -6.83 21.80 -20.21
CA VAL A 246 -7.53 22.99 -19.76
C VAL A 246 -7.90 22.81 -18.29
N VAL A 247 -7.46 23.75 -17.45
CA VAL A 247 -7.83 23.77 -16.03
C VAL A 247 -9.35 23.94 -15.92
N PRO A 248 -10.07 23.00 -15.28
CA PRO A 248 -11.51 23.16 -15.08
C PRO A 248 -11.82 24.40 -14.24
N ALA A 249 -12.96 25.01 -14.53
CA ALA A 249 -13.51 26.03 -13.66
C ALA A 249 -13.90 25.39 -12.31
N ASP A 250 -13.41 25.97 -11.23
CA ASP A 250 -13.82 25.64 -9.86
C ASP A 250 -14.38 26.90 -9.19
N LYS A 251 -15.47 26.73 -8.43
CA LYS A 251 -16.05 27.81 -7.63
C LYS A 251 -15.26 28.09 -6.36
N VAL A 252 -14.28 27.25 -6.02
CA VAL A 252 -13.37 27.45 -4.89
C VAL A 252 -11.94 27.53 -5.38
N GLU A 253 -11.30 28.66 -5.11
CA GLU A 253 -9.93 28.94 -5.54
C GLU A 253 -8.92 28.01 -4.85
N ASN A 254 -7.84 27.69 -5.59
CA ASN A 254 -6.66 26.98 -5.09
C ASN A 254 -6.95 25.58 -4.52
N ARG A 255 -7.94 24.86 -5.07
CA ARG A 255 -8.31 23.49 -4.66
C ARG A 255 -8.06 22.42 -5.72
N LEU A 256 -7.48 22.80 -6.86
CA LEU A 256 -7.19 21.89 -7.96
C LEU A 256 -5.71 21.52 -8.00
N SER A 257 -5.45 20.24 -8.24
CA SER A 257 -4.14 19.74 -8.64
C SER A 257 -4.23 19.08 -10.02
N ILE A 258 -3.17 19.17 -10.81
CA ILE A 258 -3.02 18.34 -12.00
C ILE A 258 -2.25 17.06 -11.67
N GLU A 259 -2.68 15.94 -12.23
CA GLU A 259 -1.99 14.65 -12.15
C GLU A 259 -1.46 14.20 -13.52
N TYR A 260 -0.24 13.69 -13.50
CA TYR A 260 0.42 13.02 -14.63
C TYR A 260 1.20 11.80 -14.12
N HIS A 261 1.58 10.88 -15.01
CA HIS A 261 2.35 9.67 -14.70
C HIS A 261 3.74 9.71 -15.35
N TYR A 262 4.71 8.99 -14.78
CA TYR A 262 6.10 9.05 -15.22
C TYR A 262 6.82 7.69 -15.15
N TYR A 263 6.78 6.95 -16.25
CA TYR A 263 7.53 5.70 -16.46
C TYR A 263 8.55 5.88 -17.60
N ARG A 264 9.51 6.78 -17.39
CA ARG A 264 10.45 7.18 -18.44
C ARG A 264 11.90 6.86 -18.10
N PRO A 265 12.71 6.48 -19.11
CA PRO A 265 12.31 6.03 -20.45
C PRO A 265 11.48 4.74 -20.39
N TRP A 266 10.45 4.58 -21.24
CA TRP A 266 9.57 3.40 -21.21
C TRP A 266 10.32 2.09 -21.48
N ASP A 267 11.32 2.13 -22.36
CA ASP A 267 12.18 0.99 -22.69
C ASP A 267 13.23 0.65 -21.62
N TYR A 268 13.21 1.36 -20.48
CA TYR A 268 13.92 1.01 -19.25
C TYR A 268 12.94 0.74 -18.11
N ALA A 269 11.90 1.57 -17.96
CA ALA A 269 11.02 1.55 -16.81
C ALA A 269 9.81 0.61 -16.95
N GLY A 270 9.37 0.33 -18.18
CA GLY A 270 8.06 -0.27 -18.47
C GLY A 270 7.98 -1.80 -18.36
N ASP A 271 7.03 -2.35 -19.09
CA ASP A 271 6.63 -3.76 -19.10
C ASP A 271 7.54 -4.67 -19.96
N ALA A 272 8.35 -4.09 -20.84
CA ALA A 272 9.30 -4.79 -21.68
C ALA A 272 10.64 -4.04 -21.71
N PRO A 273 11.38 -3.98 -20.60
CA PRO A 273 12.63 -3.25 -20.52
C PRO A 273 13.66 -3.84 -21.50
N LYS A 274 14.17 -2.97 -22.38
CA LYS A 274 15.22 -3.26 -23.35
C LYS A 274 16.60 -2.89 -22.80
N TYR A 275 16.67 -1.78 -22.07
CA TYR A 275 17.90 -1.28 -21.45
C TYR A 275 17.93 -1.69 -19.98
N TYR A 276 19.11 -2.12 -19.51
CA TYR A 276 19.34 -2.48 -18.10
C TYR A 276 20.11 -1.40 -17.33
N TYR A 277 20.50 -0.33 -18.02
CA TYR A 277 21.13 0.83 -17.44
C TYR A 277 20.39 2.09 -17.86
N TRP A 278 20.39 3.07 -16.97
CA TRP A 278 19.79 4.38 -17.17
C TRP A 278 20.76 5.51 -16.84
N GLY A 279 20.67 6.58 -17.62
CA GLY A 279 21.38 7.84 -17.35
C GLY A 279 22.81 7.86 -17.86
N GLU A 280 23.35 9.08 -17.98
CA GLU A 280 24.71 9.31 -18.43
C GLU A 280 25.74 8.73 -17.47
N ALA A 281 25.44 8.69 -16.17
CA ALA A 281 26.34 8.15 -15.15
C ALA A 281 26.65 6.65 -15.35
N TYR A 282 25.74 5.90 -15.96
CA TYR A 282 25.86 4.44 -16.12
C TYR A 282 26.14 3.96 -17.55
N LYS A 283 26.23 4.87 -18.54
CA LYS A 283 26.52 4.50 -19.95
C LYS A 283 27.82 3.73 -20.17
N GLN A 284 28.77 3.85 -19.23
CA GLN A 284 30.03 3.12 -19.29
C GLN A 284 29.89 1.61 -18.98
N TYR A 285 28.76 1.20 -18.38
CA TYR A 285 28.49 -0.18 -17.97
C TYR A 285 27.62 -0.94 -18.98
N GLY A 286 26.98 -0.25 -19.93
CA GLY A 286 26.17 -0.85 -20.97
C GLY A 286 25.32 0.16 -21.74
N GLU A 287 24.44 -0.35 -22.60
CA GLU A 287 23.52 0.50 -23.36
C GLU A 287 22.48 1.16 -22.46
N VAL A 288 22.21 2.44 -22.73
CA VAL A 288 21.18 3.25 -22.07
C VAL A 288 20.22 3.81 -23.11
N SER A 289 18.99 4.08 -22.71
CA SER A 289 18.06 4.85 -23.55
C SER A 289 18.59 6.27 -23.75
N THR A 290 18.43 6.82 -24.95
CA THR A 290 19.02 8.11 -25.34
C THR A 290 18.13 9.31 -25.05
N ALA A 291 16.85 9.10 -24.70
CA ALA A 291 15.83 10.16 -24.73
C ALA A 291 15.49 10.77 -23.36
N ASP A 292 15.71 10.09 -22.23
CA ASP A 292 15.34 10.59 -20.90
C ASP A 292 16.42 10.30 -19.84
N ASN A 293 17.54 11.03 -19.87
CA ASN A 293 18.61 10.98 -18.86
C ASN A 293 18.41 12.03 -17.73
N GLU A 294 19.38 12.17 -16.84
CA GLU A 294 19.32 13.08 -15.68
C GLU A 294 19.02 14.53 -16.07
N ALA A 295 19.62 15.02 -17.15
CA ALA A 295 19.41 16.39 -17.62
C ALA A 295 17.97 16.58 -18.12
N LYS A 296 17.43 15.57 -18.82
CA LYS A 296 16.06 15.59 -19.32
C LYS A 296 15.03 15.53 -18.19
N VAL A 297 15.22 14.66 -17.19
CA VAL A 297 14.37 14.60 -15.99
C VAL A 297 14.30 15.97 -15.31
N ASN A 298 15.45 16.60 -15.08
CA ASN A 298 15.52 17.92 -14.46
C ASN A 298 14.81 19.01 -15.29
N ALA A 299 15.01 19.00 -16.61
CA ALA A 299 14.39 19.97 -17.52
C ALA A 299 12.86 19.80 -17.60
N ASP A 300 12.39 18.57 -17.70
CA ASP A 300 10.97 18.24 -17.74
C ASP A 300 10.25 18.72 -16.47
N PHE A 301 10.81 18.44 -15.30
CA PHE A 301 10.11 18.75 -14.05
C PHE A 301 10.09 20.25 -13.77
N ALA A 302 11.15 20.98 -14.17
CA ALA A 302 11.13 22.44 -14.15
C ALA A 302 10.06 23.01 -15.10
N ARG A 303 9.88 22.39 -16.27
CA ARG A 303 8.85 22.77 -17.25
C ARG A 303 7.43 22.51 -16.71
N TYR A 304 7.21 21.37 -16.05
CA TYR A 304 5.92 21.02 -15.43
C TYR A 304 5.57 21.96 -14.27
N LYS A 305 6.55 22.28 -13.43
CA LYS A 305 6.40 23.29 -12.37
C LYS A 305 5.98 24.64 -12.96
N ALA A 306 6.69 25.15 -13.97
CA ALA A 306 6.39 26.44 -14.59
C ALA A 306 5.01 26.45 -15.26
N ALA A 307 4.58 25.33 -15.81
CA ALA A 307 3.30 25.23 -16.50
C ALA A 307 2.09 25.18 -15.57
N TRP A 308 2.24 24.58 -14.38
CA TRP A 308 1.11 24.26 -13.50
C TRP A 308 1.28 24.79 -12.08
N TYR A 309 2.37 24.41 -11.38
CA TYR A 309 2.60 24.85 -10.01
C TYR A 309 2.70 26.38 -9.89
N ASP A 310 3.49 27.00 -10.77
CA ASP A 310 3.66 28.47 -10.77
C ASP A 310 2.40 29.23 -11.20
N LYS A 311 1.38 28.51 -11.68
CA LYS A 311 0.06 29.06 -12.02
C LYS A 311 -1.01 28.73 -10.98
N GLY A 312 -0.63 28.22 -9.81
CA GLY A 312 -1.52 28.02 -8.66
C GLY A 312 -2.16 26.63 -8.54
N LEU A 313 -1.76 25.66 -9.37
CA LEU A 313 -2.20 24.27 -9.24
C LEU A 313 -1.26 23.47 -8.33
N GLY A 314 -1.81 22.57 -7.53
CA GLY A 314 -1.00 21.45 -7.04
C GLY A 314 -0.52 20.59 -8.22
N VAL A 315 0.63 19.93 -8.08
CA VAL A 315 1.15 19.03 -9.11
C VAL A 315 1.45 17.67 -8.48
N ILE A 316 0.86 16.62 -9.06
CA ILE A 316 0.93 15.25 -8.58
C ILE A 316 1.49 14.37 -9.70
N MET A 317 2.59 13.68 -9.42
CA MET A 317 3.04 12.53 -10.19
C MET A 317 2.35 11.30 -9.59
N GLY A 318 1.16 11.00 -10.11
CA GLY A 318 0.19 10.05 -9.52
C GLY A 318 0.63 8.60 -9.62
N GLU A 319 1.48 8.31 -10.61
CA GLU A 319 2.18 7.05 -10.74
C GLU A 319 3.55 7.28 -11.34
N TRP A 320 4.53 6.54 -10.83
CA TRP A 320 5.87 6.50 -11.37
C TRP A 320 6.59 5.26 -10.84
N GLY A 321 7.64 4.87 -11.54
CA GLY A 321 8.54 3.79 -11.13
C GLY A 321 9.36 3.28 -12.29
N ALA A 322 10.11 2.23 -12.03
CA ALA A 322 10.71 1.36 -13.04
C ALA A 322 10.57 -0.09 -12.57
N SER A 323 10.26 -0.98 -13.51
CA SER A 323 10.21 -2.42 -13.24
C SER A 323 11.55 -2.89 -12.67
N GLN A 324 11.55 -3.79 -11.69
CA GLN A 324 12.77 -4.43 -11.22
C GLN A 324 13.27 -5.39 -12.31
N HIS A 325 14.38 -5.02 -12.97
CA HIS A 325 14.96 -5.81 -14.05
C HIS A 325 16.49 -5.82 -13.97
N TYR A 326 17.07 -7.00 -14.23
CA TYR A 326 18.52 -7.20 -14.27
C TYR A 326 18.89 -8.49 -15.00
N GLN A 327 20.13 -8.54 -15.47
CA GLN A 327 20.83 -9.72 -15.94
C GLN A 327 21.61 -10.33 -14.76
N VAL A 328 21.68 -11.66 -14.67
CA VAL A 328 22.23 -12.36 -13.51
C VAL A 328 23.69 -11.98 -13.27
N GLU A 329 24.47 -11.85 -14.33
CA GLU A 329 25.89 -11.49 -14.33
C GLU A 329 26.18 -10.05 -13.89
N SER A 330 25.21 -9.14 -14.07
CA SER A 330 25.35 -7.70 -13.78
C SER A 330 24.41 -7.20 -12.69
N LYS A 331 23.74 -8.12 -11.99
CA LYS A 331 22.66 -7.85 -11.03
C LYS A 331 22.99 -6.72 -10.06
N ALA A 332 24.13 -6.79 -9.38
CA ALA A 332 24.49 -5.80 -8.37
C ALA A 332 24.58 -4.38 -8.93
N LYS A 333 25.17 -4.22 -10.12
CA LYS A 333 25.36 -2.90 -10.75
C LYS A 333 24.07 -2.34 -11.35
N GLN A 334 23.18 -3.21 -11.84
CA GLN A 334 21.89 -2.81 -12.39
C GLN A 334 20.87 -2.48 -11.29
N LEU A 335 20.92 -3.18 -10.15
CA LEU A 335 20.17 -2.81 -8.95
C LEU A 335 20.65 -1.46 -8.37
N GLU A 336 21.97 -1.22 -8.34
CA GLU A 336 22.52 0.10 -8.01
C GLU A 336 22.02 1.20 -8.97
N ASN A 337 21.91 0.89 -10.26
CA ASN A 337 21.36 1.82 -11.24
C ASN A 337 19.86 2.09 -11.05
N LEU A 338 19.05 1.08 -10.70
CA LEU A 338 17.64 1.25 -10.34
C LEU A 338 17.49 2.16 -9.12
N TYR A 339 18.29 1.92 -8.07
CA TYR A 339 18.36 2.82 -6.92
C TYR A 339 18.66 4.27 -7.37
N TYR A 340 19.65 4.45 -8.24
CA TYR A 340 20.05 5.78 -8.76
C TYR A 340 18.94 6.46 -9.58
N HIS A 341 18.23 5.71 -10.44
CA HIS A 341 17.08 6.21 -11.19
C HIS A 341 15.97 6.69 -10.26
N PHE A 342 15.55 5.86 -9.31
CA PHE A 342 14.49 6.19 -8.36
C PHE A 342 14.83 7.43 -7.54
N LYS A 343 16.06 7.51 -7.04
CA LYS A 343 16.55 8.66 -6.28
C LYS A 343 16.53 9.93 -7.12
N THR A 344 17.06 9.87 -8.35
CA THR A 344 17.14 11.02 -9.25
C THR A 344 15.74 11.56 -9.60
N VAL A 345 14.80 10.68 -9.94
CA VAL A 345 13.42 11.08 -10.27
C VAL A 345 12.73 11.69 -9.04
N ARG A 346 12.88 11.09 -7.85
CA ARG A 346 12.25 11.60 -6.63
C ARG A 346 12.82 12.96 -6.21
N GLU A 347 14.14 13.11 -6.21
CA GLU A 347 14.81 14.39 -5.88
C GLU A 347 14.39 15.50 -6.86
N ALA A 348 14.30 15.19 -8.16
CA ALA A 348 13.81 16.13 -9.16
C ALA A 348 12.37 16.56 -8.89
N ALA A 349 11.47 15.63 -8.52
CA ALA A 349 10.09 15.94 -8.16
C ALA A 349 10.03 16.86 -6.94
N GLN A 350 10.77 16.52 -5.89
CA GLN A 350 10.79 17.28 -4.65
C GLN A 350 11.28 18.71 -4.87
N LYS A 351 12.37 18.87 -5.63
CA LYS A 351 12.92 20.19 -6.00
C LYS A 351 11.91 21.08 -6.72
N ASN A 352 10.93 20.47 -7.39
CA ASN A 352 9.92 21.15 -8.19
C ASN A 352 8.53 21.21 -7.55
N ASN A 353 8.40 20.90 -6.25
CA ASN A 353 7.13 20.87 -5.50
C ASN A 353 6.09 19.90 -6.07
N ILE A 354 6.55 18.77 -6.61
CA ILE A 354 5.70 17.74 -7.18
C ILE A 354 5.54 16.62 -6.14
N ALA A 355 4.29 16.37 -5.73
CA ALA A 355 3.94 15.23 -4.89
C ALA A 355 4.02 13.95 -5.72
N THR A 356 4.47 12.84 -5.14
CA THR A 356 4.73 11.61 -5.91
C THR A 356 4.11 10.41 -5.25
N PHE A 357 3.49 9.53 -6.05
CA PHE A 357 2.96 8.25 -5.62
C PHE A 357 3.61 7.14 -6.43
N VAL A 358 4.50 6.36 -5.81
CA VAL A 358 5.18 5.25 -6.51
C VAL A 358 4.17 4.15 -6.82
N TRP A 359 4.26 3.55 -8.00
CA TRP A 359 3.43 2.42 -8.37
C TRP A 359 3.94 1.13 -7.73
N ASP A 360 3.03 0.38 -7.13
CA ASP A 360 3.29 -0.93 -6.54
C ASP A 360 2.13 -1.85 -6.90
N ASN A 361 2.39 -2.80 -7.78
CA ASN A 361 1.42 -3.78 -8.26
C ASN A 361 1.54 -5.14 -7.54
N ASN A 362 2.39 -5.25 -6.51
CA ASN A 362 2.79 -6.49 -5.83
C ASN A 362 3.48 -7.54 -6.73
N ALA A 363 3.72 -7.24 -8.01
CA ALA A 363 4.47 -8.14 -8.88
C ALA A 363 5.96 -8.00 -8.56
N CYS A 364 6.48 -8.93 -7.77
CA CYS A 364 7.86 -8.90 -7.28
C CYS A 364 8.83 -9.67 -8.20
N GLY A 365 10.12 -9.33 -8.13
CA GLY A 365 11.19 -10.10 -8.76
C GLY A 365 11.74 -9.47 -10.04
N ASN A 366 12.39 -10.28 -10.89
CA ASN A 366 13.11 -9.80 -12.07
C ASN A 366 12.27 -9.90 -13.35
N GLY A 367 12.10 -8.81 -14.09
CA GLY A 367 11.50 -8.82 -15.43
C GLY A 367 10.78 -7.52 -15.77
N GLY A 368 9.81 -7.62 -16.67
CA GLY A 368 8.89 -6.54 -16.98
C GLY A 368 7.66 -6.52 -16.06
N ASP A 369 7.11 -5.32 -15.84
CA ASP A 369 5.96 -5.07 -14.97
C ASP A 369 6.14 -5.60 -13.53
N LYS A 370 7.37 -5.50 -13.02
CA LYS A 370 7.79 -5.89 -11.67
C LYS A 370 7.96 -4.67 -10.76
N PHE A 371 6.84 -4.03 -10.42
CA PHE A 371 6.82 -2.83 -9.58
C PHE A 371 6.57 -3.11 -8.09
N GLY A 372 6.40 -4.37 -7.68
CA GLY A 372 6.13 -4.74 -6.29
C GLY A 372 7.27 -4.34 -5.35
N ILE A 373 7.05 -3.31 -4.53
CA ILE A 373 7.99 -2.91 -3.47
C ILE A 373 7.78 -3.82 -2.26
N PHE A 374 6.52 -4.11 -1.93
CA PHE A 374 6.14 -5.02 -0.86
C PHE A 374 5.51 -6.30 -1.42
N ASP A 375 5.96 -7.45 -0.93
CA ASP A 375 5.30 -8.73 -1.18
C ASP A 375 4.14 -8.92 -0.20
N ARG A 376 2.93 -8.64 -0.68
CA ARG A 376 1.68 -8.75 0.07
C ARG A 376 1.32 -10.21 0.39
N ASN A 377 1.89 -11.18 -0.33
CA ASN A 377 1.72 -12.61 -0.06
C ASN A 377 2.74 -13.14 0.95
N ASP A 378 3.84 -12.42 1.19
CA ASP A 378 4.84 -12.74 2.21
C ASP A 378 4.90 -11.67 3.31
N ASN A 379 3.77 -11.44 3.97
CA ASN A 379 3.69 -10.60 5.17
C ASN A 379 4.27 -9.18 4.98
N MET A 380 4.10 -8.60 3.79
CA MET A 380 4.64 -7.27 3.44
C MET A 380 6.18 -7.18 3.50
N SER A 381 6.89 -8.28 3.20
CA SER A 381 8.35 -8.22 3.06
C SER A 381 8.75 -7.26 1.93
N VAL A 382 9.85 -6.53 2.09
CA VAL A 382 10.33 -5.60 1.06
C VAL A 382 11.04 -6.39 -0.04
N ALA A 383 10.37 -6.55 -1.17
CA ALA A 383 10.87 -7.27 -2.33
C ALA A 383 11.78 -6.41 -3.21
N PHE A 384 11.62 -5.08 -3.17
CA PHE A 384 12.41 -4.14 -3.96
C PHE A 384 13.08 -3.07 -3.09
N PRO A 385 14.10 -3.46 -2.29
CA PRO A 385 14.72 -2.57 -1.33
C PRO A 385 15.45 -1.39 -2.00
N GLU A 386 15.95 -1.54 -3.22
CA GLU A 386 16.60 -0.45 -3.96
C GLU A 386 15.63 0.71 -4.22
N ALA A 387 14.41 0.42 -4.66
CA ALA A 387 13.38 1.43 -4.87
C ALA A 387 12.98 2.11 -3.56
N LEU A 388 12.71 1.31 -2.50
CA LEU A 388 12.31 1.84 -1.20
C LEU A 388 13.39 2.74 -0.58
N ASN A 389 14.63 2.26 -0.55
CA ASN A 389 15.77 3.00 0.02
C ASN A 389 16.04 4.30 -0.73
N ALA A 390 15.97 4.28 -2.07
CA ALA A 390 16.14 5.47 -2.89
C ALA A 390 15.09 6.53 -2.57
N ILE A 391 13.82 6.12 -2.43
CA ILE A 391 12.71 7.02 -2.09
C ILE A 391 12.88 7.57 -0.67
N GLN A 392 13.23 6.72 0.30
CA GLN A 392 13.48 7.13 1.68
C GLN A 392 14.61 8.17 1.75
N GLU A 393 15.75 7.89 1.12
CA GLU A 393 16.90 8.80 1.11
C GLU A 393 16.57 10.13 0.44
N ALA A 394 15.97 10.09 -0.76
CA ALA A 394 15.55 11.28 -1.47
C ALA A 394 14.55 12.11 -0.66
N SER A 395 13.72 11.47 0.17
CA SER A 395 12.73 12.14 1.02
C SER A 395 13.29 12.58 2.38
N GLY A 396 14.60 12.44 2.61
CA GLY A 396 15.27 12.79 3.86
C GLY A 396 14.89 11.89 5.05
N GLN A 397 14.36 10.70 4.79
CA GLN A 397 14.08 9.68 5.80
C GLN A 397 15.33 8.86 6.10
N THR A 398 15.39 8.27 7.29
CA THR A 398 16.42 7.29 7.62
C THR A 398 16.25 6.07 6.72
N VAL A 399 17.27 5.77 5.91
CA VAL A 399 17.30 4.55 5.10
C VAL A 399 17.45 3.36 6.03
N VAL A 400 16.48 2.45 6.00
CA VAL A 400 16.59 1.16 6.68
C VAL A 400 17.26 0.19 5.71
N ASP A 401 18.32 -0.48 6.15
CA ASP A 401 18.96 -1.51 5.33
C ASP A 401 18.05 -2.76 5.23
N TYR A 402 17.08 -2.74 4.30
CA TYR A 402 16.16 -3.84 4.06
C TYR A 402 16.83 -5.07 3.42
N SER A 403 18.10 -4.98 2.97
CA SER A 403 18.90 -6.19 2.70
C SER A 403 19.08 -7.05 3.96
N ARG A 404 18.81 -6.45 5.13
CA ARG A 404 18.75 -7.08 6.46
C ARG A 404 17.32 -7.19 7.02
N GLN A 405 16.25 -7.04 6.26
CA GLN A 405 14.89 -7.23 6.81
C GLN A 405 14.64 -8.67 7.27
N ALA A 406 15.40 -9.60 6.68
CA ALA A 406 15.88 -10.86 7.22
C ALA A 406 16.20 -10.92 8.74
N LEU A 407 16.52 -9.77 9.37
CA LEU A 407 16.99 -9.63 10.74
C LEU A 407 15.95 -9.01 11.72
N GLN A 408 14.73 -8.69 11.28
CA GLN A 408 13.67 -8.19 12.16
C GLN A 408 12.89 -9.32 12.85
N PRO A 409 12.35 -9.13 14.07
CA PRO A 409 11.50 -10.12 14.73
C PRO A 409 10.26 -10.42 13.90
N SER A 410 10.00 -11.69 13.62
CA SER A 410 8.79 -12.15 12.93
C SER A 410 7.89 -12.89 13.92
N VAL A 411 6.69 -12.36 14.17
CA VAL A 411 5.66 -13.06 14.94
C VAL A 411 5.12 -14.19 14.07
N VAL A 412 5.33 -15.44 14.48
CA VAL A 412 4.88 -16.63 13.75
C VAL A 412 3.64 -17.28 14.37
N TYR A 413 3.27 -16.86 15.57
CA TYR A 413 2.04 -17.28 16.23
C TYR A 413 1.62 -16.27 17.30
N GLN A 414 0.33 -15.95 17.40
CA GLN A 414 -0.27 -15.25 18.52
C GLN A 414 -1.66 -15.83 18.78
N GLY A 415 -1.97 -16.21 20.02
CA GLY A 415 -3.23 -16.90 20.33
C GLY A 415 -3.37 -17.34 21.78
N ASP A 416 -4.28 -18.28 22.00
CA ASP A 416 -4.57 -18.91 23.29
C ASP A 416 -5.04 -20.35 23.09
N GLU A 417 -4.11 -21.25 22.76
CA GLU A 417 -4.44 -22.66 22.48
C GLU A 417 -3.72 -23.62 23.43
N LEU A 418 -4.44 -24.64 23.91
CA LEU A 418 -3.89 -25.71 24.72
C LEU A 418 -2.90 -26.55 23.89
N MET A 419 -1.69 -26.73 24.41
CA MET A 419 -0.71 -27.70 23.94
C MET A 419 -0.83 -28.97 24.78
N ASN A 420 -1.20 -30.06 24.12
CA ASN A 420 -1.31 -31.40 24.71
C ASN A 420 -0.86 -32.45 23.69
N TRP A 421 -0.35 -33.59 24.16
CA TRP A 421 0.14 -34.65 23.28
C TRP A 421 -0.99 -35.19 22.42
N GLY A 422 -0.76 -35.25 21.10
CA GLY A 422 -1.70 -35.82 20.12
C GLY A 422 -2.94 -34.96 19.83
N GLU A 423 -3.57 -34.37 20.86
CA GLU A 423 -4.86 -33.69 20.74
C GLU A 423 -4.78 -32.16 20.85
N GLY A 424 -3.67 -31.60 21.34
CA GLY A 424 -3.49 -30.15 21.46
C GLY A 424 -2.75 -29.53 20.28
N LYS A 425 -2.56 -28.21 20.35
CA LYS A 425 -1.91 -27.43 19.30
C LYS A 425 -0.51 -27.95 19.00
N GLN A 426 -0.26 -28.24 17.73
CA GLN A 426 1.06 -28.35 17.15
C GLN A 426 1.31 -27.13 16.29
N LEU A 427 2.36 -26.37 16.58
CA LEU A 427 2.77 -25.23 15.76
C LEU A 427 3.90 -25.68 14.84
N ILE A 428 3.70 -25.51 13.53
CA ILE A 428 4.74 -25.75 12.52
C ILE A 428 5.26 -24.39 12.07
N ILE A 429 6.57 -24.19 12.16
CA ILE A 429 7.26 -22.99 11.67
C ILE A 429 8.14 -23.41 10.51
N ALA A 430 7.88 -22.87 9.33
CA ALA A 430 8.61 -23.23 8.11
C ALA A 430 10.09 -22.83 8.18
N GLY A 431 10.96 -23.60 7.52
CA GLY A 431 12.41 -23.36 7.46
C GLY A 431 12.78 -21.98 6.90
N SER A 432 11.98 -21.46 5.98
CA SER A 432 12.14 -20.11 5.41
C SER A 432 12.13 -19.01 6.47
N LYS A 433 11.38 -19.18 7.58
CA LYS A 433 11.39 -18.22 8.70
C LYS A 433 12.73 -18.18 9.43
N PHE A 434 13.57 -19.20 9.28
CA PHE A 434 14.90 -19.29 9.89
C PHE A 434 16.05 -19.03 8.91
N ALA A 435 15.79 -18.61 7.66
CA ALA A 435 16.81 -18.47 6.62
C ALA A 435 18.07 -17.71 7.09
N TYR A 436 17.88 -16.70 7.94
CA TYR A 436 18.92 -15.83 8.46
C TYR A 436 19.28 -16.06 9.94
N PHE A 437 18.75 -17.12 10.57
CA PHE A 437 19.13 -17.48 11.94
C PHE A 437 20.62 -17.80 12.04
N THR A 438 21.26 -17.23 13.06
CA THR A 438 22.64 -17.51 13.48
C THR A 438 22.64 -18.11 14.89
N ALA A 439 23.83 -18.44 15.43
CA ALA A 439 23.95 -18.93 16.80
C ALA A 439 23.49 -17.89 17.85
N GLU A 440 23.51 -16.60 17.47
CA GLU A 440 23.09 -15.49 18.33
C GLU A 440 21.59 -15.18 18.23
N SER A 441 20.90 -15.68 17.20
CA SER A 441 19.44 -15.57 17.08
C SER A 441 18.69 -16.31 18.19
N LYS A 442 17.43 -15.92 18.43
CA LYS A 442 16.58 -16.48 19.48
C LYS A 442 15.16 -16.72 18.97
N LEU A 443 14.57 -17.86 19.32
CA LEU A 443 13.13 -18.07 19.22
C LEU A 443 12.50 -17.70 20.56
N MET A 444 11.64 -16.68 20.59
CA MET A 444 10.84 -16.32 21.76
C MET A 444 9.58 -17.19 21.78
N VAL A 445 9.32 -17.86 22.89
CA VAL A 445 8.10 -18.64 23.08
C VAL A 445 7.45 -18.18 24.38
N THR A 446 6.26 -17.59 24.28
CA THR A 446 5.42 -17.20 25.41
C THR A 446 4.32 -18.22 25.63
N LEU A 447 4.21 -18.74 26.84
CA LEU A 447 3.30 -19.82 27.23
C LEU A 447 2.67 -19.51 28.60
N ASP A 448 1.53 -20.11 28.90
CA ASP A 448 1.03 -20.23 30.28
C ASP A 448 1.03 -21.69 30.73
N ALA A 449 1.16 -21.92 32.04
CA ALA A 449 0.84 -23.22 32.61
C ALA A 449 -0.68 -23.49 32.50
N GLU A 450 -1.06 -24.67 32.01
CA GLU A 450 -2.48 -25.08 32.01
C GLU A 450 -2.92 -25.41 33.45
N PRO A 451 -3.99 -24.78 33.96
CA PRO A 451 -4.51 -25.09 35.29
C PRO A 451 -4.87 -26.57 35.44
N GLY A 452 -4.40 -27.20 36.53
CA GLY A 452 -4.73 -28.60 36.85
C GLY A 452 -3.87 -29.65 36.14
N ALA A 453 -2.95 -29.27 35.25
CA ALA A 453 -1.96 -30.20 34.70
C ALA A 453 -0.99 -30.67 35.80
N ASP A 454 -0.58 -31.94 35.76
CA ASP A 454 0.34 -32.56 36.72
C ASP A 454 1.82 -32.25 36.41
N TYR A 455 2.20 -32.13 35.14
CA TYR A 455 3.51 -31.67 34.66
C TYR A 455 3.39 -30.80 33.40
N ASP A 456 4.47 -30.10 33.04
CA ASP A 456 4.51 -29.19 31.89
C ASP A 456 5.74 -29.48 31.05
N MET A 457 5.53 -29.63 29.74
CA MET A 457 6.61 -30.02 28.84
C MET A 457 6.40 -29.39 27.48
N LEU A 458 7.46 -28.79 26.95
CA LEU A 458 7.53 -28.25 25.60
C LEU A 458 8.55 -29.07 24.81
N GLN A 459 8.15 -29.55 23.64
CA GLN A 459 8.96 -30.38 22.77
C GLN A 459 9.09 -29.76 21.38
N PHE A 460 10.30 -29.92 20.85
CA PHE A 460 10.73 -29.43 19.55
C PHE A 460 11.30 -30.59 18.74
N ALA A 461 10.92 -30.64 17.48
CA ALA A 461 11.59 -31.45 16.48
C ALA A 461 11.69 -30.66 15.18
N TYR A 462 12.60 -31.05 14.30
CA TYR A 462 12.52 -30.57 12.91
C TYR A 462 11.22 -31.09 12.27
N GLY A 463 10.77 -30.47 11.19
CA GLY A 463 9.44 -30.71 10.59
C GLY A 463 9.07 -32.17 10.25
N ASP A 464 10.03 -33.11 10.30
CA ASP A 464 9.85 -34.54 10.04
C ASP A 464 9.74 -35.43 11.31
N TRP A 465 9.84 -34.86 12.52
CA TRP A 465 9.88 -35.57 13.81
C TRP A 465 11.00 -36.63 13.97
N LYS A 466 11.90 -36.78 12.99
CA LYS A 466 12.97 -37.79 13.01
C LYS A 466 14.15 -37.39 13.89
N SER A 467 14.36 -36.10 14.04
CA SER A 467 15.50 -35.56 14.78
C SER A 467 15.13 -34.30 15.56
N LYS A 468 15.89 -34.05 16.63
CA LYS A 468 15.63 -32.99 17.61
C LYS A 468 16.75 -31.95 17.59
N PRO A 469 16.43 -30.65 17.70
CA PRO A 469 17.44 -29.60 17.75
C PRO A 469 18.21 -29.60 19.07
N LEU A 470 19.46 -29.14 19.02
CA LEU A 470 20.25 -28.79 20.20
C LEU A 470 20.01 -27.32 20.52
N MET A 471 19.30 -27.09 21.62
CA MET A 471 18.82 -25.78 22.06
C MET A 471 19.66 -25.26 23.22
N ILE A 472 19.74 -23.95 23.34
CA ILE A 472 20.35 -23.25 24.47
C ILE A 472 19.28 -22.37 25.11
N ILE A 473 18.97 -22.60 26.37
CA ILE A 473 18.01 -21.79 27.14
C ILE A 473 18.68 -21.42 28.46
N SER A 474 18.74 -20.12 28.77
CA SER A 474 19.42 -19.58 29.97
C SER A 474 20.83 -20.13 30.17
N GLY A 475 21.61 -20.25 29.08
CA GLY A 475 22.98 -20.75 29.09
C GLY A 475 23.14 -22.27 29.21
N ARG A 476 22.05 -23.04 29.33
CA ARG A 476 22.08 -24.51 29.45
C ARG A 476 21.66 -25.19 28.15
N SER A 477 22.28 -26.33 27.85
CA SER A 477 21.97 -27.12 26.65
C SER A 477 20.81 -28.08 26.88
N TYR A 478 19.87 -28.12 25.94
CA TYR A 478 18.72 -29.02 25.90
C TYR A 478 18.65 -29.72 24.53
N LYS A 479 18.06 -30.92 24.47
CA LYS A 479 17.88 -31.67 23.20
C LYS A 479 16.39 -31.88 22.90
N GLY A 480 15.83 -30.94 22.16
CA GLY A 480 14.45 -30.92 21.66
C GLY A 480 13.34 -31.04 22.70
N GLN A 481 13.60 -30.88 24.00
CA GLN A 481 12.55 -30.84 25.01
C GLN A 481 13.01 -30.08 26.24
N VAL A 482 12.04 -29.45 26.92
CA VAL A 482 12.26 -28.64 28.10
C VAL A 482 11.00 -28.62 28.97
N GLU A 483 11.18 -28.50 30.28
CA GLU A 483 10.10 -28.29 31.24
C GLU A 483 10.14 -26.81 31.68
N PRO A 484 9.24 -25.95 31.18
CA PRO A 484 9.29 -24.51 31.45
C PRO A 484 9.30 -24.16 32.94
N SER A 485 8.52 -24.87 33.76
CA SER A 485 8.48 -24.70 35.21
C SER A 485 9.83 -24.95 35.91
N LYS A 486 10.63 -25.90 35.42
CA LYS A 486 11.98 -26.18 35.96
C LYS A 486 12.99 -25.10 35.59
N ILE A 487 12.72 -24.32 34.54
CA ILE A 487 13.55 -23.16 34.18
C ILE A 487 13.14 -21.94 35.01
N ASN A 488 11.84 -21.70 35.15
CA ASN A 488 11.32 -20.48 35.78
C ASN A 488 11.12 -20.60 37.31
N GLY A 489 11.27 -21.80 37.88
CA GLY A 489 11.09 -22.07 39.30
C GLY A 489 9.64 -22.01 39.81
N SER A 490 8.67 -21.69 38.95
CA SER A 490 7.24 -21.63 39.25
C SER A 490 6.39 -21.89 38.01
N ARG A 491 5.12 -22.26 38.21
CA ARG A 491 4.15 -22.54 37.15
C ARG A 491 3.24 -21.33 36.91
N ASN A 492 3.73 -20.39 36.09
CA ASN A 492 3.05 -19.13 35.74
C ASN A 492 3.08 -18.96 34.21
N THR A 493 2.95 -17.72 33.72
CA THR A 493 3.37 -17.34 32.37
C THR A 493 4.87 -17.52 32.21
N TYR A 494 5.28 -18.19 31.14
CA TYR A 494 6.66 -18.44 30.74
C TYR A 494 6.99 -17.61 29.51
N THR A 495 8.15 -16.96 29.51
CA THR A 495 8.76 -16.43 28.27
C THR A 495 10.13 -17.07 28.13
N LEU A 496 10.29 -17.95 27.14
CA LEU A 496 11.53 -18.65 26.87
C LEU A 496 12.24 -18.01 25.68
N PHE A 497 13.51 -17.67 25.87
CA PHE A 497 14.43 -17.26 24.80
C PHE A 497 15.31 -18.45 24.41
N ILE A 498 15.05 -19.02 23.25
CA ILE A 498 15.65 -20.28 22.81
C ILE A 498 16.68 -20.00 21.72
N GLY A 499 17.95 -20.15 22.06
CA GLY A 499 19.04 -20.22 21.08
C GLY A 499 19.21 -21.63 20.53
N PHE A 500 19.92 -21.75 19.41
CA PHE A 500 20.26 -23.05 18.80
C PHE A 500 21.76 -23.15 18.63
N LYS A 501 22.33 -24.35 18.89
CA LYS A 501 23.74 -24.59 18.58
C LYS A 501 23.94 -24.51 17.07
N GLU A 502 25.12 -24.08 16.65
CA GLU A 502 25.50 -23.95 15.22
C GLU A 502 25.22 -25.24 14.42
N SER A 503 25.49 -26.40 15.02
CA SER A 503 25.19 -27.73 14.45
C SER A 503 23.72 -27.99 14.11
N SER A 504 22.79 -27.20 14.66
CA SER A 504 21.35 -27.31 14.43
C SER A 504 20.80 -26.32 13.40
N LEU A 505 21.56 -25.29 13.03
CA LEU A 505 21.07 -24.19 12.19
C LEU A 505 20.73 -24.64 10.77
N ASN A 506 21.56 -25.49 10.14
CA ASN A 506 21.30 -25.94 8.77
C ASN A 506 20.00 -26.73 8.66
N GLN A 507 19.75 -27.65 9.61
CA GLN A 507 18.49 -28.40 9.62
C GLN A 507 17.28 -27.53 9.98
N LEU A 508 17.47 -26.52 10.83
CA LEU A 508 16.42 -25.56 11.15
C LEU A 508 16.00 -24.74 9.92
N LYS A 509 16.98 -24.29 9.12
CA LYS A 509 16.77 -23.55 7.87
C LYS A 509 16.11 -24.40 6.78
N ASP A 510 16.52 -25.65 6.66
CA ASP A 510 16.02 -26.58 5.66
C ASP A 510 14.61 -27.07 5.99
N LYS A 511 14.40 -27.54 7.24
CA LYS A 511 13.20 -28.28 7.63
C LYS A 511 12.22 -27.51 8.50
N GLY A 512 12.61 -26.34 9.01
CA GLY A 512 11.85 -25.64 10.03
C GLY A 512 11.79 -26.41 11.36
N ILE A 513 10.83 -26.06 12.19
CA ILE A 513 10.64 -26.66 13.52
C ILE A 513 9.15 -26.84 13.81
N THR A 514 8.82 -27.96 14.44
CA THR A 514 7.49 -28.24 14.97
C THR A 514 7.54 -28.22 16.49
N LEU A 515 6.61 -27.49 17.10
CA LEU A 515 6.42 -27.37 18.54
C LEU A 515 5.17 -28.13 18.94
N GLN A 516 5.26 -28.91 20.00
CA GLN A 516 4.12 -29.48 20.71
C GLN A 516 4.41 -29.48 22.22
N GLY A 517 3.43 -29.81 23.05
CA GLY A 517 3.67 -29.86 24.49
C GLY A 517 2.56 -30.54 25.27
N HIS A 518 2.66 -30.44 26.59
CA HIS A 518 1.67 -30.90 27.56
C HIS A 518 1.60 -29.94 28.74
N GLY A 519 0.41 -29.71 29.27
CA GLY A 519 0.20 -28.84 30.43
C GLY A 519 0.52 -27.37 30.18
N LEU A 520 0.45 -26.92 28.92
CA LEU A 520 0.83 -25.57 28.50
C LEU A 520 -0.22 -24.94 27.59
N ARG A 521 -0.39 -23.62 27.63
CA ARG A 521 -1.14 -22.84 26.63
C ARG A 521 -0.20 -21.96 25.84
N LEU A 522 -0.23 -22.02 24.52
CA LEU A 522 0.62 -21.22 23.66
C LEU A 522 0.03 -19.82 23.48
N ARG A 523 0.84 -18.79 23.73
CA ARG A 523 0.42 -17.39 23.65
C ARG A 523 1.02 -16.65 22.47
N ASN A 524 2.34 -16.74 22.32
CA ASN A 524 3.06 -15.97 21.31
C ASN A 524 4.34 -16.71 20.93
N VAL A 525 4.68 -16.71 19.64
CA VAL A 525 5.97 -17.21 19.15
C VAL A 525 6.56 -16.19 18.19
N VAL A 526 7.80 -15.78 18.48
CA VAL A 526 8.50 -14.76 17.69
C VAL A 526 9.89 -15.29 17.33
N VAL A 527 10.18 -15.28 16.04
CA VAL A 527 11.50 -15.58 15.48
C VAL A 527 12.32 -14.30 15.53
N MET A 528 13.36 -14.24 16.37
CA MET A 528 14.20 -13.05 16.56
C MET A 528 15.60 -13.30 16.01
N PRO A 529 15.98 -12.67 14.88
CA PRO A 529 17.32 -12.80 14.33
C PRO A 529 18.39 -12.10 15.18
N GLU A 530 19.66 -12.26 14.82
CA GLU A 530 20.80 -11.66 15.53
C GLU A 530 20.75 -10.13 15.61
N GLY A 531 21.19 -9.56 16.75
CA GLY A 531 21.39 -8.12 16.93
C GLY A 531 20.34 -7.40 17.79
N LEU A 532 19.33 -8.11 18.31
CA LEU A 532 18.31 -7.51 19.18
C LEU A 532 18.53 -7.88 20.64
N VAL A 533 19.04 -6.90 21.39
CA VAL A 533 18.96 -6.89 22.85
C VAL A 533 17.60 -6.28 23.19
N LEU A 534 16.65 -7.10 23.66
CA LEU A 534 15.52 -6.55 24.40
C LEU A 534 16.13 -5.88 25.64
N GLY A 535 15.96 -4.56 25.76
CA GLY A 535 16.20 -3.89 27.03
C GLY A 535 15.31 -4.56 28.08
N LEU A 536 15.94 -5.38 28.92
CA LEU A 536 15.31 -5.94 30.12
C LEU A 536 15.18 -4.87 31.20
#